data_AF-A0A2M7FKA1-F1
#
_entry.id   AF-A0A2M7FKA1-F1
#
_cell.length_a   1.000
_cell.length_b   1.000
_cell.length_c   1.000
_cell.angle_alpha   90.00
_cell.angle_beta   90.00
_cell.angle_gamma   90.00
#
_symmetry.space_group_name_H-M   'P 1'
#
loop_
_entity.id
_entity.type
_entity.pdbx_description
1 polymer ?
#
loop_
_entity_poly.entity_id
_entity_poly.type
_entity_poly.pdbx_seq_one_letter_code
_entity_poly.pdbx_strand_id
1 'polypeptide(L)'
;GHTGKTQLNAYLDDHAFLLNAALELLQAEYRATDLAFAVQLADALLEHFEDKQAGGFFFTRHDHEALIQRNKVGQDNATPSGNGSAAQALLRLTVLTGNTAYQAAAERCLKLYFPAMQQYASYHSSLCSALAASLQPPSLLVLCGAANETAAWRAAVQKPYLPDLMIVVLAEGTPGLPQP
;
A
#
# COMPACT_ATOMS: atom_id res chain seq x y z
N GLY A 1 -35.05 -20.20 -8.22
CA GLY A 1 -34.09 -19.09 -8.35
C GLY A 1 -33.08 -19.23 -7.24
N HIS A 2 -31.87 -19.69 -7.56
CA HIS A 2 -30.79 -19.76 -6.59
C HIS A 2 -30.15 -18.37 -6.53
N THR A 3 -30.42 -17.62 -5.47
CA THR A 3 -29.63 -16.43 -5.12
C THR A 3 -28.22 -16.88 -4.79
N GLY A 4 -27.34 -16.88 -5.79
CA GLY A 4 -25.91 -17.03 -5.60
C GLY A 4 -25.40 -15.84 -4.80
N LYS A 5 -25.36 -15.96 -3.49
CA LYS A 5 -24.54 -15.11 -2.65
C LYS A 5 -23.09 -15.53 -2.88
N THR A 6 -22.47 -15.01 -3.92
CA THR A 6 -21.01 -15.03 -4.03
C THR A 6 -20.46 -14.09 -2.96
N GLN A 7 -20.30 -14.59 -1.72
CA GLN A 7 -19.27 -14.08 -0.83
C GLN A 7 -17.93 -14.48 -1.47
N LEU A 8 -17.48 -13.71 -2.45
CA LEU A 8 -16.10 -13.78 -2.91
C LEU A 8 -15.25 -13.27 -1.75
N ASN A 9 -14.78 -14.20 -0.94
CA ASN A 9 -13.79 -13.94 0.10
C ASN A 9 -12.50 -13.53 -0.63
N ALA A 10 -12.29 -12.22 -0.78
CA ALA A 10 -11.09 -11.68 -1.38
C ALA A 10 -9.87 -12.03 -0.52
N TYR A 11 -8.77 -12.43 -1.15
CA TYR A 11 -7.53 -12.80 -0.49
C TYR A 11 -6.69 -11.56 -0.16
N LEU A 12 -5.60 -11.78 0.57
CA LEU A 12 -4.61 -10.74 0.86
C LEU A 12 -4.13 -10.03 -0.41
N ASP A 13 -3.81 -10.80 -1.44
CA ASP A 13 -3.25 -10.30 -2.70
C ASP A 13 -4.23 -9.32 -3.37
N ASP A 14 -5.53 -9.64 -3.37
CA ASP A 14 -6.56 -8.78 -3.95
C ASP A 14 -6.60 -7.42 -3.24
N HIS A 15 -6.58 -7.40 -1.91
CA HIS A 15 -6.58 -6.16 -1.13
C HIS A 15 -5.28 -5.37 -1.31
N ALA A 16 -4.14 -6.05 -1.28
CA ALA A 16 -2.84 -5.43 -1.41
C ALA A 16 -2.65 -4.80 -2.81
N PHE A 17 -3.03 -5.51 -3.88
CA PHE A 17 -2.95 -4.99 -5.23
C PHE A 17 -3.96 -3.87 -5.49
N LEU A 18 -5.18 -4.00 -4.96
CA LEU A 18 -6.19 -2.96 -5.11
C LEU A 18 -5.80 -1.68 -4.36
N LEU A 19 -5.17 -1.81 -3.18
CA LEU A 19 -4.63 -0.65 -2.46
C LEU A 19 -3.51 0.01 -3.26
N ASN A 20 -2.57 -0.76 -3.82
CA ASN A 20 -1.54 -0.20 -4.71
C ASN A 20 -2.16 0.52 -5.91
N ALA A 21 -3.17 -0.05 -6.55
CA ALA A 21 -3.86 0.57 -7.67
C ALA A 21 -4.57 1.88 -7.26
N ALA A 22 -5.20 1.93 -6.08
CA ALA A 22 -5.81 3.15 -5.55
C ALA A 22 -4.76 4.25 -5.30
N LEU A 23 -3.56 3.89 -4.81
CA LEU A 23 -2.44 4.81 -4.63
C LEU A 23 -1.90 5.35 -5.97
N GLU A 24 -1.84 4.51 -7.01
CA GLU A 24 -1.48 4.97 -8.36
C GLU A 24 -2.53 5.93 -8.92
N LEU A 25 -3.82 5.65 -8.71
CA LEU A 25 -4.91 6.51 -9.16
C LEU A 25 -4.85 7.88 -8.49
N LEU A 26 -4.59 7.92 -7.17
CA LEU A 26 -4.41 9.17 -6.42
C LEU A 26 -3.26 10.04 -6.95
N GLN A 27 -2.18 9.41 -7.43
CA GLN A 27 -1.09 10.14 -8.07
C GLN A 27 -1.46 10.62 -9.46
N ALA A 28 -2.22 9.83 -10.22
CA ALA A 28 -2.71 10.23 -11.54
C ALA A 28 -3.62 11.46 -11.44
N GLU A 29 -4.62 11.39 -10.55
CA GLU A 29 -5.60 12.42 -10.24
C GLU A 29 -6.04 12.28 -8.78
N TYR A 30 -5.83 13.32 -7.97
CA TYR A 30 -6.24 13.27 -6.58
C TYR A 30 -7.76 13.43 -6.44
N ARG A 31 -8.39 12.44 -5.81
CA ARG A 31 -9.80 12.52 -5.39
C ARG A 31 -9.91 12.04 -3.95
N ALA A 32 -10.53 12.86 -3.09
CA ALA A 32 -10.70 12.53 -1.67
C ALA A 32 -11.46 11.20 -1.46
N THR A 33 -12.37 10.85 -2.37
CA THR A 33 -13.09 9.56 -2.36
C THR A 33 -12.16 8.37 -2.56
N ASP A 34 -11.14 8.50 -3.41
CA ASP A 34 -10.17 7.43 -3.66
C ASP A 34 -9.23 7.27 -2.48
N LEU A 35 -8.88 8.37 -1.79
CA LEU A 35 -8.11 8.31 -0.56
C LEU A 35 -8.89 7.64 0.57
N ALA A 36 -10.18 7.97 0.71
CA ALA A 36 -11.06 7.31 1.66
C ALA A 36 -11.18 5.80 1.37
N PHE A 37 -11.25 5.42 0.09
CA PHE A 37 -11.26 4.02 -0.32
C PHE A 37 -9.93 3.31 -0.03
N ALA A 38 -8.79 3.95 -0.30
CA ALA A 38 -7.47 3.42 0.04
C ALA A 38 -7.32 3.19 1.56
N VAL A 39 -7.83 4.11 2.38
CA VAL A 39 -7.88 3.96 3.84
C VAL A 39 -8.73 2.75 4.23
N GLN A 40 -9.92 2.58 3.65
CA GLN A 40 -10.78 1.41 3.93
C GLN A 40 -10.08 0.08 3.58
N LEU A 41 -9.35 0.02 2.47
CA LEU A 41 -8.58 -1.17 2.09
C LEU A 41 -7.44 -1.45 3.06
N ALA A 42 -6.72 -0.42 3.51
CA ALA A 42 -5.65 -0.56 4.49
C ALA A 42 -6.17 -0.99 5.87
N ASP A 43 -7.27 -0.41 6.32
CA ASP A 43 -7.93 -0.82 7.57
C ASP A 43 -8.40 -2.27 7.49
N ALA A 44 -8.98 -2.68 6.35
CA ALA A 44 -9.34 -4.07 6.13
C ALA A 44 -8.10 -5.01 6.14
N LEU A 45 -6.96 -4.61 5.57
CA LEU A 45 -5.71 -5.38 5.67
C LEU A 45 -5.29 -5.61 7.14
N LEU A 46 -5.33 -4.54 7.95
CA LEU A 46 -4.98 -4.58 9.37
C LEU A 46 -5.99 -5.36 10.21
N GLU A 47 -7.29 -5.25 9.92
CA GLU A 47 -8.36 -5.90 10.68
C GLU A 47 -8.47 -7.39 10.35
N HIS A 48 -8.31 -7.74 9.07
CA HIS A 48 -8.74 -9.03 8.56
C HIS A 48 -7.62 -10.01 8.21
N PHE A 49 -6.40 -9.51 8.01
CA PHE A 49 -5.28 -10.30 7.54
C PHE A 49 -4.05 -10.20 8.43
N GLU A 50 -3.85 -9.10 9.16
CA GLU A 50 -2.67 -8.90 9.98
C GLU A 50 -2.58 -9.90 11.15
N ASP A 51 -1.42 -10.51 11.31
CA ASP A 51 -1.04 -11.15 12.56
C ASP A 51 -0.24 -10.18 13.42
N LYS A 52 -0.90 -9.53 14.37
CA LYS A 52 -0.24 -8.56 15.27
C LYS A 52 0.77 -9.21 16.22
N GLN A 53 0.70 -10.53 16.44
CA GLN A 53 1.58 -11.25 17.36
C GLN A 53 2.88 -11.66 16.67
N ALA A 54 2.80 -12.34 15.53
CA ALA A 54 3.97 -12.83 14.80
C ALA A 54 4.40 -11.92 13.65
N GLY A 55 3.61 -10.89 13.31
CA GLY A 55 3.84 -10.00 12.16
C GLY A 55 3.36 -10.59 10.84
N GLY A 56 3.35 -9.77 9.80
CA GLY A 56 2.88 -10.15 8.47
C GLY A 56 1.37 -10.34 8.38
N PHE A 57 0.94 -10.82 7.22
CA PHE A 57 -0.45 -10.95 6.83
C PHE A 57 -0.72 -12.38 6.37
N PHE A 58 -1.80 -12.95 6.88
CA PHE A 58 -2.33 -14.22 6.40
C PHE A 58 -2.92 -14.05 5.00
N PHE A 59 -2.82 -15.10 4.18
CA PHE A 59 -3.37 -15.09 2.83
C PHE A 59 -4.91 -15.04 2.82
N THR A 60 -5.55 -15.72 3.77
CA THR A 60 -7.00 -15.73 3.95
C THR A 60 -7.43 -14.80 5.08
N ARG A 61 -8.71 -14.41 5.08
CA ARG A 61 -9.35 -13.56 6.08
C ARG A 61 -9.54 -14.28 7.44
N HIS A 62 -9.63 -13.56 8.57
CA HIS A 62 -9.81 -14.18 9.91
C HIS A 62 -11.16 -14.91 10.07
N ASP A 63 -12.19 -14.51 9.34
CA ASP A 63 -13.54 -15.08 9.36
C ASP A 63 -13.79 -16.12 8.26
N HIS A 64 -12.74 -16.51 7.53
CA HIS A 64 -12.82 -17.63 6.59
C HIS A 64 -13.15 -18.93 7.33
N GLU A 65 -13.80 -19.90 6.65
CA GLU A 65 -14.07 -21.24 7.20
C GLU A 65 -12.84 -21.77 7.96
N ALA A 66 -13.06 -22.46 9.08
CA ALA A 66 -12.01 -22.91 9.98
C ALA A 66 -10.99 -23.81 9.27
N LEU A 67 -9.97 -23.18 8.68
CA LEU A 67 -8.85 -23.86 8.04
C LEU A 67 -7.92 -24.39 9.13
N ILE A 68 -7.41 -25.60 8.93
CA ILE A 68 -6.47 -26.27 9.85
C ILE A 68 -5.18 -25.45 10.02
N GLN A 69 -4.76 -24.71 8.98
CA GLN A 69 -3.62 -23.79 9.02
C GLN A 69 -3.82 -22.63 8.05
N ARG A 70 -3.57 -21.40 8.50
CA ARG A 70 -3.52 -20.21 7.65
C ARG A 70 -2.08 -19.89 7.29
N ASN A 71 -1.82 -19.79 5.99
CA ASN A 71 -0.47 -19.54 5.49
C ASN A 71 -0.22 -18.03 5.34
N LYS A 72 1.02 -17.61 5.61
CA LYS A 72 1.54 -16.29 5.25
C LYS A 72 2.58 -16.46 4.16
N VAL A 73 2.34 -15.88 3.00
CA VAL A 73 3.23 -16.03 1.83
C VAL A 73 4.01 -14.73 1.66
N GLY A 74 5.33 -14.81 1.81
CA GLY A 74 6.26 -13.70 1.54
C GLY A 74 7.18 -13.94 0.35
N GLN A 75 7.17 -15.14 -0.22
CA GLN A 75 7.94 -15.46 -1.42
C GLN A 75 7.21 -14.95 -2.65
N ASP A 76 7.92 -14.21 -3.50
CA ASP A 76 7.46 -13.82 -4.82
C ASP A 76 7.46 -15.03 -5.77
N ASN A 77 6.49 -15.05 -6.69
CA ASN A 77 6.41 -16.04 -7.75
C ASN A 77 6.22 -15.32 -9.10
N ALA A 78 5.26 -15.73 -9.93
CA ALA A 78 4.88 -14.98 -11.13
C ALA A 78 4.40 -13.54 -10.81
N THR A 79 3.97 -13.30 -9.59
CA THR A 79 3.56 -12.01 -9.05
C THR A 79 4.31 -11.70 -7.75
N PRO A 80 4.39 -10.42 -7.35
CA PRO A 80 4.78 -10.06 -5.99
C PRO A 80 3.93 -10.78 -4.95
N SER A 81 4.51 -11.10 -3.81
CA SER A 81 3.78 -11.66 -2.67
C SER A 81 2.80 -10.63 -2.09
N GLY A 82 1.62 -11.09 -1.63
CA GLY A 82 0.68 -10.23 -0.93
C GLY A 82 1.27 -9.53 0.30
N ASN A 83 2.18 -10.19 1.03
CA ASN A 83 2.86 -9.59 2.18
C ASN A 83 3.78 -8.44 1.76
N GLY A 84 4.56 -8.62 0.69
CA GLY A 84 5.42 -7.57 0.16
C GLY A 84 4.61 -6.41 -0.40
N SER A 85 3.57 -6.69 -1.19
CA SER A 85 2.69 -5.67 -1.75
C SER A 85 1.90 -4.90 -0.70
N ALA A 86 1.42 -5.56 0.35
CA ALA A 86 0.75 -4.92 1.47
C ALA A 86 1.72 -4.00 2.24
N ALA A 87 2.94 -4.48 2.54
CA ALA A 87 3.95 -3.68 3.23
C ALA A 87 4.32 -2.41 2.44
N GLN A 88 4.56 -2.52 1.12
CA GLN A 88 4.84 -1.36 0.27
C GLN A 88 3.68 -0.36 0.27
N ALA A 89 2.45 -0.85 0.10
CA ALA A 89 1.27 -0.01 0.03
C ALA A 89 1.00 0.74 1.34
N LEU A 90 1.15 0.05 2.48
CA LEU A 90 0.97 0.62 3.82
C LEU A 90 2.03 1.69 4.13
N LEU A 91 3.29 1.50 3.71
CA LEU A 91 4.33 2.52 3.85
C LEU A 91 3.99 3.77 3.04
N ARG A 92 3.57 3.61 1.78
CA ARG A 92 3.14 4.73 0.93
C ARG A 92 1.92 5.46 1.49
N LEU A 93 0.93 4.73 1.99
CA LEU A 93 -0.25 5.32 2.61
C LEU A 93 0.08 6.04 3.92
N THR A 94 1.07 5.58 4.68
CA THR A 94 1.59 6.30 5.86
C THR A 94 2.05 7.69 5.47
N VAL A 95 2.82 7.83 4.38
CA VAL A 95 3.31 9.14 3.92
C VAL A 95 2.15 10.06 3.52
N LEU A 96 1.10 9.54 2.88
CA LEU A 96 -0.06 10.34 2.49
C LEU A 96 -0.96 10.76 3.65
N THR A 97 -1.08 9.93 4.69
CA THR A 97 -2.09 10.11 5.74
C THR A 97 -1.52 10.52 7.11
N GLY A 98 -0.22 10.31 7.32
CA GLY A 98 0.42 10.41 8.63
C GLY A 98 0.02 9.31 9.62
N ASN A 99 -0.80 8.33 9.22
CA ASN A 99 -1.25 7.28 10.12
C ASN A 99 -0.15 6.23 10.35
N THR A 100 0.52 6.32 11.50
CA THR A 100 1.64 5.44 11.89
C THR A 100 1.23 3.99 12.14
N ALA A 101 -0.06 3.68 12.26
CA ALA A 101 -0.51 2.29 12.39
C ALA A 101 -0.14 1.45 11.16
N TYR A 102 -0.21 2.04 9.96
CA TYR A 102 0.16 1.38 8.71
C TYR A 102 1.66 1.09 8.64
N GLN A 103 2.49 2.08 8.99
CA GLN A 103 3.93 1.88 9.11
C GLN A 103 4.28 0.78 10.11
N ALA A 104 3.66 0.79 11.29
CA ALA A 104 3.92 -0.22 12.31
C ALA A 104 3.56 -1.64 11.84
N ALA A 105 2.47 -1.80 11.07
CA ALA A 105 2.09 -3.08 10.48
C ALA A 105 3.09 -3.53 9.40
N ALA A 106 3.53 -2.62 8.52
CA ALA A 106 4.56 -2.89 7.52
C ALA A 106 5.89 -3.30 8.18
N GLU A 107 6.33 -2.61 9.24
CA GLU A 107 7.55 -2.96 9.98
C GLU A 107 7.47 -4.34 10.65
N ARG A 108 6.30 -4.72 11.20
CA ARG A 108 6.09 -6.07 11.73
C ARG A 108 6.19 -7.13 10.63
N CYS A 109 5.61 -6.86 9.46
CA CYS A 109 5.74 -7.72 8.29
C CYS A 109 7.21 -7.89 7.87
N LEU A 110 7.95 -6.78 7.75
CA LEU A 110 9.36 -6.80 7.38
C LEU A 110 10.22 -7.58 8.39
N LYS A 111 9.96 -7.41 9.70
CA LYS A 111 10.66 -8.16 10.76
C LYS A 111 10.43 -9.66 10.67
N LEU A 112 9.21 -10.11 10.39
CA LEU A 112 8.90 -11.53 10.20
C LEU A 112 9.73 -12.14 9.07
N TYR A 113 9.83 -11.44 7.93
CA TYR A 113 10.50 -11.98 6.73
C TYR A 113 11.98 -11.62 6.63
N PHE A 114 12.53 -10.82 7.54
CA PHE A 114 13.95 -10.42 7.49
C PHE A 114 14.93 -11.59 7.39
N PRO A 115 14.80 -12.70 8.16
CA PRO A 115 15.68 -13.85 8.00
C PRO A 115 15.60 -14.48 6.60
N ALA A 116 14.40 -14.57 6.02
CA ALA A 116 14.21 -15.12 4.69
C ALA A 116 14.79 -14.22 3.58
N MET A 117 14.65 -12.89 3.72
CA MET A 117 15.29 -11.92 2.82
C MET A 117 16.81 -12.03 2.86
N GLN A 118 17.41 -12.23 4.03
CA GLN A 118 18.86 -12.40 4.17
C GLN A 118 19.37 -13.66 3.46
N GLN A 119 18.59 -14.73 3.48
CA GLN A 119 18.98 -16.02 2.90
C GLN A 119 18.70 -16.08 1.39
N TYR A 120 17.60 -15.50 0.94
CA TYR A 120 17.02 -15.71 -0.39
C TYR A 120 16.43 -14.44 -1.01
N ALA A 121 17.17 -13.32 -0.99
CA ALA A 121 16.68 -12.01 -1.44
C ALA A 121 16.00 -12.02 -2.84
N SER A 122 16.52 -12.81 -3.79
CA SER A 122 15.94 -12.90 -5.15
C SER A 122 14.50 -13.42 -5.17
N TYR A 123 14.11 -14.21 -4.17
CA TYR A 123 12.75 -14.75 -4.01
C TYR A 123 11.84 -13.84 -3.18
N HIS A 124 12.35 -12.72 -2.68
CA HIS A 124 11.65 -11.79 -1.79
C HIS A 124 11.81 -10.34 -2.24
N SER A 125 11.88 -10.11 -3.55
CA SER A 125 12.13 -8.80 -4.15
C SER A 125 11.12 -7.75 -3.71
N SER A 126 9.83 -8.10 -3.63
CA SER A 126 8.78 -7.21 -3.15
C SER A 126 8.96 -6.77 -1.69
N LEU A 127 9.42 -7.67 -0.81
CA LEU A 127 9.74 -7.37 0.58
C LEU A 127 11.05 -6.58 0.69
N CYS A 128 12.05 -6.86 -0.16
CA CYS A 128 13.27 -6.07 -0.24
C CYS A 128 12.98 -4.62 -0.66
N SER A 129 12.08 -4.40 -1.63
CA SER A 129 11.62 -3.06 -2.01
C SER A 129 10.89 -2.37 -0.85
N ALA A 130 10.02 -3.09 -0.13
CA ALA A 130 9.37 -2.55 1.07
C ALA A 130 10.40 -2.20 2.17
N LEU A 131 11.44 -3.02 2.35
CA LEU A 131 12.51 -2.76 3.31
C LEU A 131 13.30 -1.51 2.93
N ALA A 132 13.63 -1.35 1.65
CA ALA A 132 14.29 -0.15 1.15
C ALA A 132 13.45 1.10 1.42
N ALA A 133 12.15 1.07 1.11
CA ALA A 133 11.22 2.15 1.40
C ALA A 133 11.03 2.41 2.91
N SER A 134 11.14 1.39 3.76
CA SER A 134 11.10 1.59 5.22
C SER A 134 12.34 2.26 5.77
N LEU A 135 13.51 2.03 5.16
CA LEU A 135 14.79 2.62 5.56
C LEU A 135 14.95 4.05 5.00
N GLN A 136 14.44 4.25 3.79
CA GLN A 136 14.41 5.54 3.10
C GLN A 136 12.97 5.81 2.63
N PRO A 137 12.13 6.40 3.49
CA PRO A 137 10.74 6.69 3.15
C PRO A 137 10.59 7.54 1.89
N PRO A 138 9.58 7.24 1.04
CA PRO A 138 9.35 8.03 -0.15
C PRO A 138 8.96 9.48 0.21
N SER A 139 9.40 10.41 -0.62
CA SER A 139 9.04 11.82 -0.49
C SER A 139 7.65 12.07 -1.08
N LEU A 140 6.87 12.96 -0.46
CA LEU A 140 5.59 13.43 -1.00
C LEU A 140 5.73 14.87 -1.50
N LEU A 141 5.54 15.05 -2.80
CA LEU A 141 5.42 16.36 -3.43
C LEU A 141 3.95 16.68 -3.66
N VAL A 142 3.47 17.74 -3.01
CA VAL A 142 2.12 18.26 -3.20
C VAL A 142 2.19 19.51 -4.08
N LEU A 143 1.53 19.49 -5.23
CA LEU A 143 1.41 20.62 -6.13
C LEU A 143 0.04 21.27 -5.95
N CYS A 144 0.03 22.55 -5.59
CA CYS A 144 -1.17 23.36 -5.44
C CYS A 144 -1.06 24.59 -6.34
N GLY A 145 -2.15 24.98 -7.01
CA GLY A 145 -2.20 26.18 -7.84
C GLY A 145 -2.95 25.96 -9.15
N ALA A 146 -2.80 26.90 -10.08
CA ALA A 146 -3.47 26.85 -11.37
C ALA A 146 -3.06 25.60 -12.17
N ALA A 147 -4.01 25.04 -12.94
CA ALA A 147 -3.82 23.78 -13.65
C ALA A 147 -2.64 23.78 -14.64
N ASN A 148 -2.39 24.92 -15.30
CA ASN A 148 -1.25 25.09 -16.21
C ASN A 148 0.09 25.09 -15.48
N GLU A 149 0.18 25.72 -14.31
CA GLU A 149 1.41 25.79 -13.51
C GLU A 149 1.73 24.43 -12.88
N THR A 150 0.74 23.78 -12.27
CA THR A 150 0.92 22.46 -11.67
C THR A 150 1.26 21.40 -12.73
N ALA A 151 0.69 21.49 -13.94
CA ALA A 151 1.07 20.63 -15.07
C ALA A 151 2.54 20.83 -15.50
N ALA A 152 3.02 22.08 -15.57
CA ALA A 152 4.40 22.38 -15.92
C ALA A 152 5.39 21.83 -14.86
N TRP A 153 5.08 22.01 -13.58
CA TRP A 153 5.88 21.45 -12.47
C TRP A 153 5.88 19.93 -12.48
N ARG A 154 4.72 19.29 -12.66
CA ARG A 154 4.60 17.84 -12.77
C ARG A 154 5.47 17.30 -13.90
N ALA A 155 5.39 17.90 -15.09
CA ALA A 155 6.20 17.51 -16.24
C ALA A 155 7.71 17.70 -15.98
N ALA A 156 8.12 18.75 -15.27
CA ALA A 156 9.52 18.98 -14.94
C ALA A 156 10.07 17.93 -13.97
N VAL A 157 9.30 17.58 -12.94
CA VAL A 157 9.68 16.61 -11.90
C VAL A 157 9.70 15.18 -12.43
N GLN A 158 8.88 14.87 -13.44
CA GLN A 158 8.86 13.55 -14.09
C GLN A 158 9.99 13.32 -15.11
N LYS A 159 10.82 14.34 -15.43
CA LYS A 159 11.97 14.16 -16.34
C LYS A 159 13.04 13.21 -15.78
N PRO A 160 13.54 13.38 -14.54
CA PRO A 160 14.38 12.37 -13.91
C PRO A 160 13.54 11.17 -13.45
N TYR A 161 14.14 9.98 -13.44
CA TYR A 161 13.53 8.81 -12.82
C TYR A 161 13.66 8.90 -11.29
N LEU A 162 12.54 9.19 -10.61
CA LEU A 162 12.46 9.36 -9.16
C LEU A 162 11.48 8.31 -8.57
N PRO A 163 11.91 7.06 -8.37
CA PRO A 163 11.03 5.97 -7.92
C PRO A 163 10.48 6.16 -6.51
N ASP A 164 11.17 6.94 -5.68
CA ASP A 164 10.79 7.19 -4.28
C ASP A 164 10.02 8.51 -4.11
N LEU A 165 9.46 9.07 -5.19
CA LEU A 165 8.68 10.30 -5.16
C LEU A 165 7.21 10.02 -5.46
N MET A 166 6.35 10.33 -4.50
CA MET A 166 4.91 10.40 -4.71
C MET A 166 4.51 11.84 -5.05
N ILE A 167 3.76 12.01 -6.14
CA ILE A 167 3.28 13.33 -6.58
C ILE A 167 1.76 13.37 -6.47
N VAL A 168 1.25 14.35 -5.74
CA VAL A 168 -0.18 14.63 -5.60
C VAL A 168 -0.46 16.04 -6.10
N VAL A 169 -1.40 16.19 -7.02
CA VAL A 169 -1.85 17.50 -7.51
C VAL A 169 -3.22 17.77 -6.90
N LEU A 170 -3.34 18.85 -6.14
CA LEU A 170 -4.58 19.25 -5.52
C LEU A 170 -5.25 20.34 -6.35
N ALA A 171 -6.55 20.19 -6.57
CA ALA A 171 -7.34 21.20 -7.23
C ALA A 171 -7.39 22.47 -6.38
N GLU A 172 -7.46 23.62 -7.04
CA GLU A 172 -7.64 24.90 -6.38
C GLU A 172 -8.92 24.89 -5.54
N GLY A 173 -8.82 25.34 -4.29
CA GLY A 173 -9.95 25.30 -3.34
C GLY A 173 -10.20 23.95 -2.67
N THR A 174 -9.27 22.99 -2.74
CA THR A 174 -9.34 21.75 -1.95
C THR A 174 -9.46 22.10 -0.45
N PRO A 175 -10.54 21.71 0.24
CA PRO A 175 -10.78 22.09 1.62
C PRO A 175 -9.81 21.38 2.57
N GLY A 176 -9.46 22.03 3.68
CA GLY A 176 -8.64 21.44 4.74
C GLY A 176 -7.13 21.48 4.51
N LEU A 177 -6.65 22.18 3.47
CA LEU A 177 -5.23 22.44 3.30
C LEU A 177 -4.75 23.54 4.26
N PRO A 178 -3.52 23.41 4.81
CA PRO A 178 -2.87 24.53 5.48
C PRO A 178 -2.82 25.72 4.54
N GLN A 179 -3.21 26.91 5.02
CA GLN A 179 -2.96 28.15 4.28
C GLN A 179 -1.44 28.35 4.18
N PRO A 180 -0.93 28.84 3.03
CA PRO A 180 0.50 29.08 2.83
C PRO A 180 1.06 30.14 3.80
#